data_AF-A0A849HYP3-F1
#
_entry.id   AF-A0A849HYP3-F1
#
_cell.length_a   1.000
_cell.length_b   1.000
_cell.length_c   1.000
_cell.angle_alpha   90.00
_cell.angle_beta   90.00
_cell.angle_gamma   90.00
#
_symmetry.space_group_name_H-M   'P 1'
#
loop_
_entity.id
_entity.type
_entity.pdbx_description
1 polymer ?
#
loop_
_entity_poly.entity_id
_entity_poly.type
_entity_poly.pdbx_seq_one_letter_code
_entity_poly.pdbx_strand_id
1 'polypeptide(L)'
;MCKSIKKTIAIMLVIIIAAVVLLLLAYLFFHKPNVETTPSANTSQPVAVQQQPASTPVEPVISPKTNPENLSALNTTESAKKLPTSQPKTLVGNLPMAPLSGKGFTPTTLYGYSNPLALITAVHQKTLKILSEGGNLKPVVLQMALRAYACARAEDIGKPRYLSIIDYSLPSTTNRMWVIDLKTATVSYHTLVAHGKNSGYIYTTSFSNSPGSDSSSIGLFLTGNTYIGHNGYSLRLKGLEKGFNDNALERAVVIHGAAYVNSTLVKSNGRIGRSWGCPALSKPVATPVINEIKDGTLLFAYYPQPSWEKKSTYLHCSVTLPWKW
;
A
#
# COMPACT_ATOMS: atom_id res chain seq x y z
N MET A 1 1.05 -54.65 -14.20
CA MET A 1 1.38 -53.28 -13.75
C MET A 1 0.37 -52.62 -12.79
N CYS A 2 -0.80 -53.20 -12.47
CA CYS A 2 -1.87 -52.51 -11.72
C CYS A 2 -1.77 -52.58 -10.16
N LYS A 3 -0.99 -53.52 -9.59
CA LYS A 3 -0.93 -53.73 -8.12
C LYS A 3 0.03 -52.78 -7.39
N SER A 4 1.14 -52.41 -8.03
CA SER A 4 2.17 -51.52 -7.46
C SER A 4 1.72 -50.06 -7.35
N ILE A 5 0.99 -49.59 -8.37
CA ILE A 5 0.44 -48.22 -8.39
C ILE A 5 -0.64 -48.05 -7.31
N LYS A 6 -1.52 -49.04 -7.12
CA LYS A 6 -2.53 -49.01 -6.05
C LYS A 6 -1.91 -48.98 -4.66
N LYS A 7 -0.81 -49.71 -4.43
CA LYS A 7 -0.07 -49.70 -3.16
C LYS A 7 0.59 -48.34 -2.89
N THR A 8 1.14 -47.73 -3.93
CA THR A 8 1.77 -46.40 -3.83
C THR A 8 0.75 -45.30 -3.53
N ILE A 9 -0.42 -45.34 -4.19
CA ILE A 9 -1.52 -44.39 -3.94
C ILE A 9 -2.06 -44.55 -2.52
N ALA A 10 -2.23 -45.79 -2.03
CA ALA A 10 -2.69 -46.04 -0.67
C ALA A 10 -1.73 -45.48 0.40
N ILE A 11 -0.41 -45.66 0.19
CA ILE A 11 0.62 -45.11 1.10
C ILE A 11 0.60 -43.57 1.07
N MET A 12 0.53 -42.96 -0.12
CA MET A 12 0.42 -41.50 -0.25
C MET A 12 -0.82 -40.95 0.45
N LEU A 13 -1.96 -41.63 0.33
CA LEU A 13 -3.21 -41.21 0.97
C LEU A 13 -3.10 -41.25 2.50
N VAL A 14 -2.48 -42.30 3.06
CA VAL A 14 -2.26 -42.41 4.51
C VAL A 14 -1.34 -41.30 5.02
N ILE A 15 -0.27 -40.98 4.28
CA ILE A 15 0.66 -39.89 4.64
C ILE A 15 -0.05 -38.54 4.61
N ILE A 16 -0.88 -38.28 3.59
CA ILE A 16 -1.65 -37.04 3.47
C ILE A 16 -2.65 -36.92 4.63
N ILE A 17 -3.37 -38.00 4.96
CA ILE A 17 -4.31 -38.00 6.08
C ILE A 17 -3.59 -37.73 7.40
N ALA A 18 -2.44 -38.38 7.64
CA ALA A 18 -1.64 -38.15 8.85
C ALA A 18 -1.15 -36.69 8.96
N ALA A 19 -0.70 -36.09 7.86
CA ALA A 19 -0.27 -34.70 7.82
C ALA A 19 -1.43 -33.72 8.11
N VAL A 20 -2.61 -33.97 7.54
CA VAL A 20 -3.81 -33.15 7.79
C VAL A 20 -4.26 -33.25 9.24
N VAL A 21 -4.23 -34.44 9.84
CA VAL A 21 -4.55 -34.64 11.26
C VAL A 21 -3.55 -33.90 12.16
N LEU A 22 -2.25 -33.97 11.86
CA LEU A 22 -1.25 -33.21 12.63
C LEU A 22 -1.46 -31.69 12.55
N LEU A 23 -1.79 -31.17 11.36
CA LEU A 23 -2.07 -29.75 11.16
C LEU A 23 -3.34 -29.30 11.89
N LEU A 24 -4.39 -30.12 11.90
CA LEU A 24 -5.61 -29.86 12.67
C LEU A 24 -5.35 -29.86 14.18
N LEU A 25 -4.58 -30.83 14.68
CA LEU A 25 -4.20 -30.87 16.10
C LEU A 25 -3.36 -29.66 16.50
N ALA A 26 -2.39 -29.27 15.67
CA ALA A 26 -1.60 -28.05 15.89
C ALA A 26 -2.49 -26.80 15.89
N TYR A 27 -3.41 -26.68 14.92
CA TYR A 27 -4.34 -25.56 14.85
C TYR A 27 -5.18 -25.43 16.13
N LEU A 28 -5.76 -26.53 16.62
CA LEU A 28 -6.53 -26.57 17.85
C LEU A 28 -5.69 -26.26 19.10
N PHE A 29 -4.42 -26.64 19.10
CA PHE A 29 -3.51 -26.35 20.21
C PHE A 29 -3.12 -24.86 20.28
N PHE A 30 -2.88 -24.23 19.12
CA PHE A 30 -2.48 -22.83 19.04
C PHE A 30 -3.64 -21.83 19.06
N HIS A 31 -4.88 -22.26 18.78
CA HIS A 31 -6.06 -21.38 18.70
C HIS A 31 -7.09 -21.66 19.79
N LYS A 32 -6.66 -22.09 21.00
CA LYS A 32 -7.57 -22.08 22.15
C LYS A 32 -8.08 -20.64 22.36
N PRO A 33 -9.39 -20.39 22.31
CA PRO A 33 -9.93 -19.07 22.58
C PRO A 33 -9.66 -18.71 24.04
N ASN A 34 -9.02 -17.56 24.26
CA ASN A 34 -8.91 -16.98 25.59
C ASN A 34 -10.31 -16.64 26.08
N VAL A 35 -10.77 -17.34 27.12
CA VAL A 35 -11.96 -16.97 27.87
C VAL A 35 -11.57 -15.81 28.78
N GLU A 36 -11.77 -14.59 28.31
CA GLU A 36 -11.69 -13.39 29.16
C GLU A 36 -12.90 -13.38 30.11
N THR A 37 -12.63 -13.63 31.39
CA THR A 37 -13.55 -13.35 32.47
C THR A 37 -13.61 -11.85 32.71
N THR A 38 -14.75 -11.22 32.41
CA THR A 38 -15.04 -9.83 32.77
C THR A 38 -15.46 -9.72 34.24
N PRO A 39 -14.88 -8.78 35.01
CA PRO A 39 -15.48 -8.34 36.26
C PRO A 39 -16.36 -7.10 36.05
N SER A 40 -17.47 -7.12 36.79
CA SER A 40 -18.58 -6.17 36.86
C SER A 40 -18.19 -4.74 37.24
N ALA A 41 -19.06 -3.82 36.82
CA ALA A 41 -19.01 -2.38 36.95
C ALA A 41 -19.13 -1.83 38.39
N ASN A 42 -18.71 -0.55 38.50
CA ASN A 42 -19.45 0.59 39.08
C ASN A 42 -18.84 1.22 40.35
N THR A 43 -18.33 2.45 40.25
CA THR A 43 -18.79 3.59 41.08
C THR A 43 -18.23 4.93 40.59
N SER A 44 -19.10 5.93 40.64
CA SER A 44 -18.95 7.34 40.34
C SER A 44 -18.31 8.12 41.48
N GLN A 45 -17.55 9.18 41.17
CA GLN A 45 -17.61 10.51 41.84
C GLN A 45 -16.76 11.57 41.11
N PRO A 46 -17.08 12.88 41.24
CA PRO A 46 -16.58 13.95 40.37
C PRO A 46 -15.32 14.62 40.93
N VAL A 47 -14.44 15.11 40.05
CA VAL A 47 -13.27 15.92 40.43
C VAL A 47 -13.36 17.31 39.78
N ALA A 48 -13.01 18.29 40.61
CA ALA A 48 -13.20 19.71 40.49
C ALA A 48 -12.53 20.39 39.29
N VAL A 49 -13.23 21.43 38.81
CA VAL A 49 -12.77 22.43 37.85
C VAL A 49 -11.77 23.36 38.55
N GLN A 50 -10.55 23.47 38.00
CA GLN A 50 -9.65 24.59 38.28
C GLN A 50 -9.57 25.51 37.05
N GLN A 51 -9.94 26.77 37.25
CA GLN A 51 -9.79 27.87 36.31
C GLN A 51 -8.40 28.50 36.46
N GLN A 52 -7.77 28.87 35.34
CA GLN A 52 -6.74 29.92 35.26
C GLN A 52 -6.76 30.56 33.86
N PRO A 53 -6.19 31.76 33.68
CA PRO A 53 -6.97 32.92 33.25
C PRO A 53 -6.75 33.28 31.77
N ALA A 54 -7.66 34.13 31.30
CA ALA A 54 -7.65 34.73 29.97
C ALA A 54 -6.31 35.38 29.59
N SER A 55 -5.83 35.06 28.40
CA SER A 55 -4.87 35.88 27.67
C SER A 55 -5.55 36.49 26.45
N THR A 56 -5.17 37.74 26.19
CA THR A 56 -5.81 38.74 25.34
C THR A 56 -5.75 38.43 23.83
N PRO A 57 -6.66 38.99 23.01
CA PRO A 57 -6.75 38.68 21.58
C PRO A 57 -5.68 39.40 20.75
N VAL A 58 -5.10 38.70 19.79
CA VAL A 58 -4.24 39.27 18.74
C VAL A 58 -5.14 39.67 17.56
N GLU A 59 -5.03 40.93 17.13
CA GLU A 59 -5.73 41.52 15.97
C GLU A 59 -5.43 40.80 14.65
N PRO A 60 -6.41 40.68 13.74
CA PRO A 60 -6.18 40.22 12.37
C PRO A 60 -5.81 41.38 11.44
N VAL A 61 -4.74 41.19 10.66
CA VAL A 61 -4.31 42.08 9.58
C VAL A 61 -5.33 42.04 8.43
N ILE A 62 -5.73 43.24 8.01
CA ILE A 62 -6.74 43.56 6.99
C ILE A 62 -6.28 43.12 5.58
N SER A 63 -7.14 42.41 4.86
CA SER A 63 -7.12 42.30 3.38
C SER A 63 -8.29 43.09 2.79
N PRO A 64 -8.19 43.66 1.57
CA PRO A 64 -9.22 44.53 1.03
C PRO A 64 -10.44 43.77 0.46
N LYS A 65 -11.60 44.38 0.68
CA LYS A 65 -12.96 43.97 0.28
C LYS A 65 -13.24 44.24 -1.21
N THR A 66 -14.10 43.40 -1.80
CA THR A 66 -15.32 43.69 -2.62
C THR A 66 -15.73 42.37 -3.31
N ASN A 67 -16.98 41.91 -3.46
CA ASN A 67 -18.34 42.38 -3.21
C ASN A 67 -19.26 41.11 -3.17
N PRO A 68 -20.36 41.05 -2.39
CA PRO A 68 -21.20 39.86 -2.26
C PRO A 68 -22.53 39.99 -3.02
N GLU A 69 -22.81 39.07 -3.95
CA GLU A 69 -24.17 38.82 -4.42
C GLU A 69 -24.38 37.31 -4.72
N ASN A 70 -25.59 36.84 -4.44
CA ASN A 70 -26.13 35.48 -4.56
C ASN A 70 -25.76 34.42 -3.51
N LEU A 71 -26.39 34.56 -2.35
CA LEU A 71 -26.92 33.45 -1.56
C LEU A 71 -28.43 33.32 -1.84
N SER A 72 -28.85 32.31 -2.60
CA SER A 72 -30.18 31.72 -2.44
C SER A 72 -30.25 30.30 -3.01
N ALA A 73 -30.90 29.43 -2.23
CA ALA A 73 -31.54 28.17 -2.59
C ALA A 73 -30.71 27.04 -3.21
N LEU A 74 -30.46 25.99 -2.41
CA LEU A 74 -30.99 24.64 -2.69
C LEU A 74 -30.72 23.72 -1.49
N ASN A 75 -31.70 23.68 -0.59
CA ASN A 75 -31.96 22.50 0.24
C ASN A 75 -32.59 21.43 -0.66
N THR A 76 -31.92 20.31 -0.84
CA THR A 76 -32.59 19.04 -1.16
C THR A 76 -32.00 17.93 -0.31
N THR A 77 -32.81 17.50 0.65
CA THR A 77 -32.75 16.17 1.25
C THR A 77 -32.86 15.13 0.15
N GLU A 78 -31.83 14.31 -0.07
CA GLU A 78 -31.96 13.10 -0.89
C GLU A 78 -31.66 11.85 -0.06
N SER A 79 -32.67 11.00 -0.03
CA SER A 79 -32.83 9.78 0.74
C SER A 79 -31.72 8.76 0.51
N ALA A 80 -31.37 8.09 1.60
CA ALA A 80 -30.54 6.90 1.64
C ALA A 80 -31.04 5.83 0.66
N LYS A 81 -30.29 5.62 -0.42
CA LYS A 81 -30.52 4.51 -1.35
C LYS A 81 -29.80 3.26 -0.83
N LYS A 82 -30.62 2.28 -0.44
CA LYS A 82 -30.30 0.92 0.02
C LYS A 82 -29.19 0.27 -0.84
N LEU A 83 -28.07 -0.05 -0.21
CA LEU A 83 -26.91 -0.74 -0.79
C LEU A 83 -27.24 -2.24 -0.96
N PRO A 84 -27.06 -2.85 -2.15
CA PRO A 84 -27.30 -4.28 -2.32
C PRO A 84 -26.19 -5.10 -1.66
N THR A 85 -26.57 -5.90 -0.68
CA THR A 85 -25.82 -6.99 -0.09
C THR A 85 -25.56 -8.07 -1.14
N SER A 86 -24.32 -8.20 -1.59
CA SER A 86 -23.83 -9.44 -2.18
C SER A 86 -22.40 -9.68 -1.70
N GLN A 87 -22.22 -10.82 -1.03
CA GLN A 87 -20.93 -11.25 -0.51
C GLN A 87 -19.97 -11.59 -1.66
N PRO A 88 -18.68 -11.22 -1.58
CA PRO A 88 -17.70 -11.73 -2.52
C PRO A 88 -17.44 -13.21 -2.23
N LYS A 89 -17.84 -14.06 -3.20
CA LYS A 89 -17.46 -15.48 -3.24
C LYS A 89 -15.93 -15.58 -3.25
N THR A 90 -15.38 -16.32 -2.29
CA THR A 90 -14.00 -16.77 -2.26
C THR A 90 -13.70 -17.62 -3.49
N LEU A 91 -12.89 -17.09 -4.41
CA LEU A 91 -12.30 -17.86 -5.50
C LEU A 91 -10.87 -18.22 -5.10
N VAL A 92 -10.72 -19.32 -4.35
CA VAL A 92 -9.42 -19.98 -4.17
C VAL A 92 -9.16 -20.76 -5.46
N GLY A 93 -8.56 -20.09 -6.43
CA GLY A 93 -8.07 -20.72 -7.65
C GLY A 93 -6.64 -21.20 -7.43
N ASN A 94 -6.46 -22.50 -7.21
CA ASN A 94 -5.16 -23.16 -7.34
C ASN A 94 -4.67 -22.98 -8.79
N LEU A 95 -3.52 -22.32 -8.99
CA LEU A 95 -2.85 -22.36 -10.30
C LEU A 95 -2.35 -23.78 -10.56
N PRO A 96 -2.61 -24.36 -11.75
CA PRO A 96 -2.07 -25.65 -12.12
C PRO A 96 -0.56 -25.52 -12.40
N MET A 97 0.25 -26.34 -11.72
CA MET A 97 1.60 -26.67 -12.18
C MET A 97 1.46 -27.60 -13.38
N ALA A 98 1.69 -27.07 -14.59
CA ALA A 98 1.78 -27.90 -15.79
C ALA A 98 3.09 -28.70 -15.78
N PRO A 99 3.07 -30.00 -16.12
CA PRO A 99 4.31 -30.77 -16.28
C PRO A 99 5.00 -30.37 -17.59
N LEU A 100 6.27 -29.95 -17.50
CA LEU A 100 7.12 -29.74 -18.65
C LEU A 100 7.53 -31.10 -19.23
N SER A 101 6.79 -31.57 -20.24
CA SER A 101 7.25 -32.59 -21.18
C SER A 101 7.55 -31.90 -22.50
N GLY A 102 8.81 -31.57 -22.72
CA GLY A 102 9.29 -30.87 -23.91
C GLY A 102 10.77 -31.16 -24.12
N LYS A 103 11.06 -31.84 -25.23
CA LYS A 103 12.35 -32.40 -25.62
C LYS A 103 13.45 -31.34 -25.73
N GLY A 104 14.65 -31.70 -25.26
CA GLY A 104 15.93 -31.19 -25.77
C GLY A 104 16.25 -29.72 -25.50
N PHE A 105 16.59 -29.38 -24.26
CA PHE A 105 17.43 -28.22 -23.99
C PHE A 105 18.86 -28.70 -23.72
N THR A 106 19.78 -28.41 -24.64
CA THR A 106 21.21 -28.46 -24.36
C THR A 106 21.52 -27.36 -23.33
N PRO A 107 22.32 -27.65 -22.28
CA PRO A 107 22.63 -26.67 -21.24
C PRO A 107 23.68 -25.69 -21.78
N THR A 108 23.24 -24.73 -22.58
CA THR A 108 24.09 -23.64 -23.04
C THR A 108 23.75 -22.40 -22.21
N THR A 109 24.59 -22.17 -21.19
CA THR A 109 24.85 -20.87 -20.55
C THR A 109 23.65 -20.21 -19.85
N LEU A 110 23.19 -20.82 -18.75
CA LEU A 110 22.54 -20.08 -17.68
C LEU A 110 23.62 -19.29 -16.92
N TYR A 111 23.64 -17.99 -17.17
CA TYR A 111 24.48 -17.02 -16.48
C TYR A 111 24.38 -17.15 -14.94
N GLY A 112 25.49 -17.54 -14.29
CA GLY A 112 26.00 -16.85 -13.10
C GLY A 112 25.37 -17.05 -11.72
N TYR A 113 24.57 -18.10 -11.46
CA TYR A 113 24.13 -18.41 -10.09
C TYR A 113 24.56 -19.81 -9.66
N SER A 114 25.48 -19.86 -8.68
CA SER A 114 26.02 -21.12 -8.15
C SER A 114 25.01 -21.93 -7.31
N ASN A 115 23.87 -21.35 -6.90
CA ASN A 115 22.81 -22.06 -6.19
C ASN A 115 21.42 -21.34 -6.26
N PRO A 116 20.52 -21.72 -7.19
CA PRO A 116 19.18 -21.14 -7.30
C PRO A 116 18.32 -21.27 -6.03
N LEU A 117 18.46 -22.38 -5.29
CA LEU A 117 17.70 -22.60 -4.05
C LEU A 117 18.08 -21.60 -2.97
N ALA A 118 19.38 -21.30 -2.83
CA ALA A 118 19.86 -20.30 -1.88
C ALA A 118 19.29 -18.90 -2.17
N LEU A 119 19.17 -18.52 -3.45
CA LEU A 119 18.55 -17.25 -3.85
C LEU A 119 17.06 -17.20 -3.50
N ILE A 120 16.31 -18.28 -3.79
CA ILE A 120 14.89 -18.40 -3.42
C ILE A 120 14.72 -18.26 -1.91
N THR A 121 15.50 -19.00 -1.14
CA THR A 121 15.45 -18.93 0.33
C THR A 121 15.78 -17.53 0.84
N ALA A 122 16.84 -16.89 0.33
CA ALA A 122 17.24 -15.55 0.76
C ALA A 122 16.14 -14.51 0.47
N VAL A 123 15.57 -14.50 -0.73
CA VAL A 123 14.49 -13.57 -1.09
C VAL A 123 13.22 -13.85 -0.27
N HIS A 124 12.90 -15.11 -0.01
CA HIS A 124 11.78 -15.49 0.84
C HIS A 124 11.96 -14.98 2.27
N GLN A 125 13.13 -15.21 2.88
CA GLN A 125 13.42 -14.74 4.24
C GLN A 125 13.36 -13.21 4.35
N LYS A 126 13.94 -12.48 3.38
CA LYS A 126 13.84 -11.02 3.33
C LYS A 126 12.37 -10.56 3.20
N THR A 127 11.57 -11.25 2.39
CA THR A 127 10.13 -10.93 2.21
C THR A 127 9.37 -11.14 3.51
N LEU A 128 9.58 -12.26 4.21
CA LEU A 128 8.96 -12.53 5.51
C LEU A 128 9.33 -11.48 6.54
N LYS A 129 10.61 -11.07 6.56
CA LYS A 129 11.08 -10.00 7.45
C LYS A 129 10.35 -8.68 7.21
N ILE A 130 10.25 -8.24 5.95
CA ILE A 130 9.48 -7.03 5.58
C ILE A 130 8.02 -7.16 6.03
N LEU A 131 7.38 -8.30 5.81
CA LEU A 131 5.98 -8.51 6.20
C LEU A 131 5.80 -8.49 7.73
N SER A 132 6.75 -9.02 8.48
CA SER A 132 6.71 -9.00 9.94
C SER A 132 6.80 -7.58 10.52
N GLU A 133 7.55 -6.69 9.86
CA GLU A 133 7.67 -5.28 10.24
C GLU A 133 6.59 -4.39 9.60
N GLY A 134 5.93 -4.88 8.55
CA GLY A 134 5.02 -4.11 7.69
C GLY A 134 3.62 -3.90 8.25
N GLY A 135 3.29 -4.46 9.41
CA GLY A 135 1.98 -4.31 10.05
C GLY A 135 0.84 -4.81 9.15
N ASN A 136 0.08 -3.88 8.57
CA ASN A 136 -1.05 -4.16 7.68
C ASN A 136 -0.68 -4.28 6.18
N LEU A 137 0.61 -4.39 5.85
CA LEU A 137 1.06 -4.61 4.47
C LEU A 137 0.64 -6.00 3.99
N LYS A 138 -0.19 -6.04 2.94
CA LYS A 138 -0.68 -7.31 2.38
C LYS A 138 0.44 -8.01 1.59
N PRO A 139 0.65 -9.33 1.75
CA PRO A 139 1.67 -10.08 1.00
C PRO A 139 1.57 -9.93 -0.52
N VAL A 140 0.34 -9.93 -1.06
CA VAL A 140 0.11 -9.74 -2.50
C VAL A 140 0.57 -8.36 -2.99
N VAL A 141 0.38 -7.31 -2.19
CA VAL A 141 0.79 -5.95 -2.54
C VAL A 141 2.32 -5.83 -2.53
N LEU A 142 2.98 -6.40 -1.52
CA LEU A 142 4.43 -6.46 -1.47
C LEU A 142 5.00 -7.24 -2.67
N GLN A 143 4.40 -8.38 -3.01
CA GLN A 143 4.82 -9.19 -4.16
C GLN A 143 4.71 -8.39 -5.47
N MET A 144 3.59 -7.70 -5.68
CA MET A 144 3.39 -6.85 -6.86
C MET A 144 4.38 -5.68 -6.91
N ALA A 145 4.64 -5.03 -5.77
CA ALA A 145 5.59 -3.94 -5.67
C ALA A 145 7.04 -4.40 -5.96
N LEU A 146 7.46 -5.53 -5.39
CA LEU A 146 8.77 -6.13 -5.65
C LEU A 146 8.92 -6.57 -7.12
N ARG A 147 7.84 -7.07 -7.73
CA ARG A 147 7.82 -7.39 -9.16
C ARG A 147 7.98 -6.14 -10.02
N ALA A 148 7.21 -5.09 -9.74
CA ALA A 148 7.31 -3.82 -10.45
C ALA A 148 8.69 -3.17 -10.29
N TYR A 149 9.26 -3.23 -9.08
CA TYR A 149 10.63 -2.82 -8.81
C TYR A 149 11.63 -3.61 -9.65
N ALA A 150 11.57 -4.94 -9.63
CA ALA A 150 12.48 -5.78 -10.42
C ALA A 150 12.38 -5.52 -11.93
N CYS A 151 11.17 -5.30 -12.45
CA CYS A 151 10.94 -4.93 -13.85
C CYS A 151 11.61 -3.60 -14.21
N ALA A 152 11.38 -2.54 -13.43
CA ALA A 152 12.01 -1.25 -13.67
C ALA A 152 13.54 -1.33 -13.55
N ARG A 153 14.05 -2.08 -12.58
CA ARG A 153 15.48 -2.30 -12.39
C ARG A 153 16.15 -3.03 -13.54
N ALA A 154 15.44 -3.94 -14.21
CA ALA A 154 15.94 -4.62 -15.40
C ALA A 154 16.05 -3.70 -16.63
N GLU A 155 15.31 -2.58 -16.63
CA GLU A 155 15.38 -1.50 -17.62
C GLU A 155 16.33 -0.37 -17.20
N ASP A 156 17.15 -0.59 -16.16
CA ASP A 156 18.02 0.42 -15.53
C ASP A 156 17.27 1.67 -15.00
N ILE A 157 16.00 1.50 -14.66
CA ILE A 157 15.17 2.55 -14.08
C ILE A 157 15.19 2.46 -12.55
N GLY A 158 15.47 3.60 -11.94
CA GLY A 158 15.52 3.78 -10.50
C GLY A 158 16.85 3.35 -9.87
N LYS A 159 17.10 3.75 -8.62
CA LYS A 159 18.31 3.48 -7.84
C LYS A 159 18.10 2.31 -6.88
N PRO A 160 19.15 1.53 -6.59
CA PRO A 160 19.00 0.34 -5.77
C PRO A 160 19.05 0.79 -4.32
N ARG A 161 17.97 0.61 -3.56
CA ARG A 161 17.93 0.59 -2.08
C ARG A 161 16.50 0.69 -1.56
N TYR A 162 15.82 1.79 -1.87
CA TYR A 162 14.50 2.07 -1.31
C TYR A 162 13.38 1.76 -2.30
N LEU A 163 12.32 1.14 -1.78
CA LEU A 163 11.04 1.00 -2.46
C LEU A 163 9.96 1.55 -1.54
N SER A 164 9.26 2.57 -2.00
CA SER A 164 8.08 3.09 -1.33
C SER A 164 6.83 2.37 -1.85
N ILE A 165 5.89 2.06 -0.96
CA ILE A 165 4.61 1.44 -1.30
C ILE A 165 3.49 2.29 -0.71
N ILE A 166 2.46 2.60 -1.48
CA ILE A 166 1.19 3.12 -0.97
C ILE A 166 0.09 2.11 -1.30
N ASP A 167 -0.66 1.64 -0.31
CA ASP A 167 -1.84 0.80 -0.53
C ASP A 167 -3.11 1.64 -0.36
N TYR A 168 -3.65 2.13 -1.47
CA TYR A 168 -4.88 2.92 -1.49
C TYR A 168 -6.15 2.08 -1.27
N SER A 169 -6.07 0.74 -1.24
CA SER A 169 -7.18 -0.12 -0.82
C SER A 169 -7.46 -0.04 0.68
N LEU A 170 -6.51 0.50 1.46
CA LEU A 170 -6.68 0.78 2.87
C LEU A 170 -7.27 2.19 3.11
N PRO A 171 -8.06 2.37 4.19
CA PRO A 171 -8.67 3.66 4.49
C PRO A 171 -7.60 4.71 4.85
N SER A 172 -7.86 5.98 4.54
CA SER A 172 -6.95 7.10 4.89
C SER A 172 -6.77 7.33 6.40
N THR A 173 -7.53 6.62 7.24
CA THR A 173 -7.44 6.62 8.69
C THR A 173 -6.34 5.71 9.25
N THR A 174 -5.75 4.83 8.42
CA THR A 174 -4.68 3.93 8.84
C THR A 174 -3.37 4.22 8.12
N ASN A 175 -2.26 3.85 8.74
CA ASN A 175 -0.95 3.88 8.08
C ASN A 175 -1.01 2.94 6.86
N ARG A 176 -0.73 3.51 5.70
CA ARG A 176 -0.90 2.84 4.39
C ARG A 176 0.16 3.23 3.37
N MET A 177 1.22 3.89 3.84
CA MET A 177 2.46 4.07 3.10
C MET A 177 3.61 3.43 3.86
N TRP A 178 4.47 2.74 3.13
CA TRP A 178 5.71 2.15 3.62
C TRP A 178 6.89 2.68 2.82
N VAL A 179 8.04 2.82 3.49
CA VAL A 179 9.35 2.92 2.83
C VAL A 179 10.15 1.71 3.28
N ILE A 180 10.55 0.89 2.33
CA ILE A 180 11.30 -0.34 2.58
C ILE A 180 12.74 -0.13 2.14
N ASP A 181 13.70 -0.34 3.04
CA ASP A 181 15.11 -0.50 2.66
C ASP A 181 15.32 -1.97 2.24
N LEU A 182 15.47 -2.19 0.94
CA LEU A 182 15.66 -3.49 0.32
C LEU A 182 17.05 -4.08 0.63
N LYS A 183 18.04 -3.24 0.95
CA LYS A 183 19.37 -3.71 1.33
C LYS A 183 19.29 -4.49 2.64
N THR A 184 18.58 -3.94 3.63
CA THR A 184 18.41 -4.52 4.97
C THR A 184 17.12 -5.33 5.14
N ALA A 185 16.23 -5.29 4.14
CA ALA A 185 14.89 -5.86 4.21
C ALA A 185 14.12 -5.39 5.46
N THR A 186 14.17 -4.09 5.73
CA THR A 186 13.49 -3.44 6.88
C THR A 186 12.45 -2.43 6.39
N VAL A 187 11.42 -2.20 7.20
CA VAL A 187 10.48 -1.10 7.01
C VAL A 187 11.00 0.14 7.74
N SER A 188 11.55 1.10 7.00
CA SER A 188 12.07 2.36 7.56
C SER A 188 10.96 3.30 8.03
N TYR A 189 9.83 3.31 7.31
CA TYR A 189 8.66 4.11 7.65
C TYR A 189 7.37 3.33 7.41
N HIS A 190 6.40 3.51 8.30
CA HIS A 190 5.00 3.09 8.15
C HIS A 190 4.11 4.24 8.60
N THR A 191 3.42 4.89 7.67
CA THR A 191 2.80 6.21 7.95
C THR A 191 1.49 6.46 7.23
N LEU A 192 0.76 7.49 7.70
CA LEU A 192 -0.43 8.03 7.05
C LEU A 192 -0.06 8.72 5.75
N VAL A 193 -0.89 8.55 4.72
CA VAL A 193 -0.77 9.28 3.45
C VAL A 193 -2.14 9.68 2.94
N ALA A 194 -2.32 10.97 2.65
CA ALA A 194 -3.53 11.49 2.04
C ALA A 194 -3.58 11.21 0.53
N HIS A 195 -4.79 11.20 0.00
CA HIS A 195 -5.09 11.09 -1.42
C HIS A 195 -5.78 12.36 -1.93
N GLY A 196 -5.98 12.46 -3.25
CA GLY A 196 -6.70 13.56 -3.88
C GLY A 196 -8.17 13.64 -3.47
N LYS A 197 -8.73 14.86 -3.37
CA LYS A 197 -10.11 15.09 -2.92
C LYS A 197 -11.16 14.43 -3.81
N ASN A 198 -10.86 14.27 -5.10
CA ASN A 198 -11.74 13.63 -6.08
C ASN A 198 -11.49 12.12 -6.21
N SER A 199 -10.63 11.55 -5.35
CA SER A 199 -10.38 10.11 -5.30
C SER A 199 -11.21 9.35 -4.26
N GLY A 200 -12.00 10.06 -3.45
CA GLY A 200 -12.85 9.45 -2.42
C GLY A 200 -12.86 10.23 -1.10
N TYR A 201 -13.53 9.67 -0.10
CA TYR A 201 -13.70 10.28 1.22
C TYR A 201 -12.73 9.71 2.26
N ILE A 202 -13.02 8.51 2.78
CA ILE A 202 -12.11 7.74 3.64
C ILE A 202 -11.28 6.78 2.78
N TYR A 203 -11.96 6.01 1.93
CA TYR A 203 -11.39 5.09 0.96
C TYR A 203 -11.10 5.82 -0.35
N THR A 204 -10.00 5.43 -0.99
CA THR A 204 -9.58 5.97 -2.28
C THR A 204 -10.13 5.04 -3.37
N THR A 205 -11.27 5.39 -3.97
CA THR A 205 -12.03 4.52 -4.88
C THR A 205 -11.97 4.93 -6.36
N SER A 206 -11.43 6.12 -6.65
CA SER A 206 -11.27 6.63 -8.01
C SER A 206 -9.88 7.23 -8.22
N PHE A 207 -9.36 7.08 -9.45
CA PHE A 207 -8.05 7.58 -9.85
C PHE A 207 -8.16 8.24 -11.21
N SER A 208 -7.28 9.19 -11.48
CA SER A 208 -7.23 9.85 -12.78
C SER A 208 -5.81 10.18 -13.16
N ASN A 209 -5.58 10.20 -14.47
CA ASN A 209 -4.36 10.67 -15.09
C ASN A 209 -4.57 12.01 -15.84
N SER A 210 -5.77 12.58 -15.77
CA SER A 210 -6.10 13.83 -16.47
C SER A 210 -5.58 15.05 -15.71
N PRO A 211 -5.07 16.08 -16.41
CA PRO A 211 -4.82 17.40 -15.84
C PRO A 211 -6.05 17.98 -15.13
N GLY A 212 -5.83 18.66 -14.00
CA GLY A 212 -6.90 19.30 -13.23
C GLY A 212 -7.93 18.36 -12.58
N SER A 213 -7.70 17.05 -12.57
CA SER A 213 -8.65 16.08 -12.02
C SER A 213 -8.78 16.11 -10.50
N ASP A 214 -7.80 16.65 -9.79
CA ASP A 214 -7.66 16.60 -8.33
C ASP A 214 -7.75 15.18 -7.71
N SER A 215 -7.51 14.16 -8.53
CA SER A 215 -7.49 12.75 -8.15
C SER A 215 -6.06 12.22 -8.10
N SER A 216 -5.81 11.28 -7.18
CA SER A 216 -4.56 10.52 -7.14
C SER A 216 -4.43 9.60 -8.36
N SER A 217 -3.20 9.11 -8.58
CA SER A 217 -2.89 8.11 -9.61
C SER A 217 -2.27 6.88 -8.97
N ILE A 218 -2.47 5.72 -9.61
CA ILE A 218 -1.86 4.43 -9.23
C ILE A 218 -0.75 4.05 -10.21
N GLY A 219 0.01 3.02 -9.86
CA GLY A 219 1.10 2.52 -10.69
C GLY A 219 2.48 2.78 -10.10
N LEU A 220 3.49 2.53 -10.93
CA LEU A 220 4.89 2.76 -10.58
C LEU A 220 5.31 4.19 -10.94
N PHE A 221 6.03 4.83 -10.02
CA PHE A 221 6.60 6.16 -10.19
C PHE A 221 8.11 6.12 -9.93
N LEU A 222 8.84 6.93 -10.67
CA LEU A 222 10.22 7.31 -10.39
C LEU A 222 10.23 8.61 -9.59
N THR A 223 10.92 8.62 -8.46
CA THR A 223 11.11 9.85 -7.70
C THR A 223 12.16 10.74 -8.37
N GLY A 224 11.91 12.04 -8.40
CA GLY A 224 12.78 13.02 -9.05
C GLY A 224 13.62 13.82 -8.07
N ASN A 225 13.96 15.04 -8.50
CA ASN A 225 14.54 16.06 -7.65
C ASN A 225 13.51 16.66 -6.69
N THR A 226 14.02 17.31 -5.65
CA THR A 226 13.23 18.06 -4.70
C THR A 226 13.17 19.54 -5.06
N TYR A 227 12.18 20.25 -4.51
CA TYR A 227 12.08 21.71 -4.59
C TYR A 227 11.31 22.24 -3.37
N ILE A 228 11.42 23.55 -3.14
CA ILE A 228 10.59 24.27 -2.17
C ILE A 228 9.49 25.00 -2.95
N GLY A 229 8.23 24.65 -2.69
CA GLY A 229 7.07 25.31 -3.29
C GLY A 229 6.05 25.75 -2.24
N HIS A 230 4.81 26.01 -2.68
CA HIS A 230 3.70 26.38 -1.77
C HIS A 230 3.49 25.35 -0.64
N ASN A 231 3.66 24.06 -0.94
CA ASN A 231 3.55 22.98 0.04
C ASN A 231 4.84 22.75 0.86
N GLY A 232 5.84 23.63 0.72
CA GLY A 232 7.16 23.49 1.32
C GLY A 232 8.03 22.48 0.55
N TYR A 233 8.92 21.81 1.29
CA TYR A 233 9.82 20.78 0.74
C TYR A 233 9.03 19.63 0.13
N SER A 234 9.20 19.46 -1.18
CA SER A 234 8.40 18.57 -2.01
C SER A 234 9.27 17.76 -2.95
N LEU A 235 8.86 16.52 -3.21
CA LEU A 235 9.54 15.58 -4.09
C LEU A 235 8.74 15.32 -5.36
N ARG A 236 9.33 15.57 -6.52
CA ARG A 236 8.69 15.33 -7.81
C ARG A 236 8.50 13.84 -8.08
N LEU A 237 7.38 13.50 -8.72
CA LEU A 237 7.09 12.14 -9.16
C LEU A 237 6.92 12.12 -10.68
N LYS A 238 7.64 11.23 -11.36
CA LYS A 238 7.42 10.89 -12.76
C LYS A 238 6.71 9.53 -12.81
N GLY A 239 5.51 9.49 -13.37
CA GLY A 239 4.82 8.21 -13.57
C GLY A 239 5.45 7.42 -14.71
N LEU A 240 5.47 6.09 -14.57
CA LEU A 240 6.04 5.15 -15.53
C LEU A 240 4.97 4.30 -16.24
N GLU A 241 3.71 4.36 -15.79
CA GLU A 241 2.60 3.54 -16.28
C GLU A 241 1.74 4.34 -17.27
N LYS A 242 1.94 4.07 -18.57
CA LYS A 242 1.25 4.74 -19.67
C LYS A 242 -0.27 4.71 -19.51
N GLY A 243 -0.91 5.87 -19.57
CA GLY A 243 -2.36 6.02 -19.41
C GLY A 243 -2.88 5.95 -17.97
N PHE A 244 -2.04 5.64 -16.98
CA PHE A 244 -2.44 5.54 -15.57
C PHE A 244 -1.80 6.64 -14.70
N ASN A 245 -0.52 6.93 -14.94
CA ASN A 245 0.19 7.98 -14.20
C ASN A 245 1.25 8.73 -15.02
N ASP A 246 1.39 8.48 -16.32
CA ASP A 246 2.39 9.12 -17.19
C ASP A 246 2.31 10.66 -17.22
N ASN A 247 1.15 11.25 -16.92
CA ASN A 247 1.00 12.70 -16.79
C ASN A 247 1.35 13.23 -15.39
N ALA A 248 1.80 12.40 -14.44
CA ALA A 248 1.99 12.80 -13.04
C ALA A 248 2.94 13.99 -12.86
N LEU A 249 4.04 14.03 -13.62
CA LEU A 249 5.01 15.13 -13.53
C LEU A 249 4.42 16.45 -14.03
N GLU A 250 3.74 16.42 -15.17
CA GLU A 250 3.06 17.58 -15.79
C GLU A 250 1.92 18.09 -14.90
N ARG A 251 1.22 17.17 -14.23
CA ARG A 251 0.17 17.45 -13.25
C ARG A 251 0.71 17.97 -11.91
N ALA A 252 2.02 18.16 -11.79
CA ALA A 252 2.69 18.55 -10.56
C ALA A 252 2.34 17.63 -9.36
N VAL A 253 2.19 16.33 -9.61
CA VAL A 253 2.02 15.33 -8.55
C VAL A 253 3.36 15.14 -7.83
N VAL A 254 3.36 15.40 -6.53
CA VAL A 254 4.55 15.40 -5.69
C VAL A 254 4.27 14.72 -4.35
N ILE A 255 5.29 14.23 -3.66
CA ILE A 255 5.20 13.94 -2.22
C ILE A 255 5.51 15.23 -1.46
N HIS A 256 4.68 15.59 -0.49
CA HIS A 256 4.91 16.77 0.34
C HIS A 256 4.34 16.59 1.76
N GLY A 257 4.74 17.48 2.67
CA GLY A 257 4.17 17.56 4.01
C GLY A 257 2.89 18.40 4.05
N ALA A 258 1.93 18.01 4.90
CA ALA A 258 0.68 18.72 5.07
C ALA A 258 0.20 18.68 6.54
N ALA A 259 -0.31 19.82 7.04
CA ALA A 259 -0.87 19.89 8.39
C ALA A 259 -2.18 19.10 8.53
N TYR A 260 -2.91 18.92 7.41
CA TYR A 260 -4.14 18.14 7.38
C TYR A 260 -3.90 16.62 7.41
N VAL A 261 -2.65 16.15 7.48
CA VAL A 261 -2.30 14.75 7.68
C VAL A 261 -1.82 14.57 9.11
N ASN A 262 -2.76 14.22 10.00
CA ASN A 262 -2.52 14.10 11.43
C ASN A 262 -3.47 13.05 12.02
N SER A 263 -2.97 12.16 12.86
CA SER A 263 -3.78 11.13 13.54
C SER A 263 -4.83 11.73 14.48
N THR A 264 -4.61 12.94 15.02
CA THR A 264 -5.62 13.65 15.82
C THR A 264 -6.85 14.01 14.98
N LEU A 265 -6.68 14.34 13.70
CA LEU A 265 -7.80 14.62 12.78
C LEU A 265 -8.61 13.36 12.47
N VAL A 266 -7.99 12.18 12.51
CA VAL A 266 -8.72 10.90 12.40
C VAL A 266 -9.69 10.76 13.56
N LYS A 267 -9.29 11.13 14.78
CA LYS A 267 -10.15 11.06 15.98
C LYS A 267 -11.28 12.09 15.95
N SER A 268 -11.01 13.33 15.52
CA SER A 268 -12.01 14.41 15.55
C SER A 268 -12.93 14.42 14.33
N ASN A 269 -12.40 14.12 13.14
CA ASN A 269 -13.10 14.31 11.87
C ASN A 269 -13.38 12.98 11.14
N GLY A 270 -12.99 11.85 11.74
CA GLY A 270 -13.12 10.51 11.15
C GLY A 270 -12.16 10.23 9.98
N ARG A 271 -11.29 11.18 9.61
CA ARG A 271 -10.27 11.03 8.55
C ARG A 271 -9.22 12.14 8.58
N ILE A 272 -8.09 11.88 7.91
CA ILE A 272 -7.17 12.95 7.50
C ILE A 272 -7.76 13.80 6.36
N GLY A 273 -7.15 14.95 6.09
CA GLY A 273 -7.44 15.78 4.94
C GLY A 273 -7.10 15.13 3.60
N ARG A 274 -7.40 15.84 2.51
CA ARG A 274 -7.20 15.37 1.13
C ARG A 274 -6.47 16.45 0.34
N SER A 275 -5.57 16.04 -0.54
CA SER A 275 -4.82 16.91 -1.44
C SER A 275 -5.59 17.13 -2.75
N TRP A 276 -4.94 17.70 -3.76
CA TRP A 276 -5.41 17.74 -5.16
C TRP A 276 -4.76 16.64 -6.02
N GLY A 277 -4.42 15.50 -5.43
CA GLY A 277 -3.90 14.31 -6.13
C GLY A 277 -2.55 13.83 -5.61
N CYS A 278 -1.77 14.75 -5.02
CA CYS A 278 -0.47 14.48 -4.40
C CYS A 278 -0.57 13.52 -3.19
N PRO A 279 0.31 12.51 -3.07
CA PRO A 279 0.51 11.82 -1.81
C PRO A 279 1.06 12.79 -0.75
N ALA A 280 0.24 13.15 0.23
CA ALA A 280 0.67 14.07 1.29
C ALA A 280 0.90 13.33 2.60
N LEU A 281 2.00 13.63 3.27
CA LEU A 281 2.41 13.06 4.56
C LEU A 281 2.22 14.09 5.67
N SER A 282 2.32 13.67 6.93
CA SER A 282 2.40 14.62 8.03
C SER A 282 3.70 15.42 7.92
N LYS A 283 3.66 16.71 8.31
CA LYS A 283 4.85 17.58 8.23
C LYS A 283 6.11 16.98 8.89
N PRO A 284 6.05 16.38 10.10
CA PRO A 284 7.23 15.82 10.75
C PRO A 284 7.84 14.62 10.01
N VAL A 285 7.02 13.86 9.29
CA VAL A 285 7.45 12.64 8.57
C VAL A 285 7.91 12.96 7.15
N ALA A 286 7.39 14.01 6.53
CA ALA A 286 7.64 14.33 5.13
C ALA A 286 9.12 14.53 4.80
N THR A 287 9.83 15.39 5.54
CA THR A 287 11.24 15.69 5.26
C THR A 287 12.16 14.47 5.40
N PRO A 288 12.10 13.69 6.50
CA PRO A 288 12.88 12.45 6.62
C PRO A 288 12.59 11.46 5.49
N VAL A 289 11.32 11.19 5.19
CA VAL A 289 10.92 10.29 4.09
C VAL A 289 11.47 10.77 2.75
N ILE A 290 11.25 12.05 2.39
CA ILE A 290 11.71 12.62 1.12
C ILE A 290 13.23 12.50 0.99
N ASN A 291 13.98 12.71 2.08
CA ASN A 291 15.44 12.60 2.04
C ASN A 291 15.94 11.18 1.78
N GLU A 292 15.23 10.14 2.24
CA GLU A 292 15.59 8.76 1.92
C GLU A 292 15.25 8.39 0.47
N ILE A 293 14.10 8.86 -0.03
CA ILE A 293 13.52 8.35 -1.28
C ILE A 293 13.75 9.27 -2.48
N LYS A 294 14.41 10.42 -2.34
CA LYS A 294 14.68 11.34 -3.45
C LYS A 294 15.69 10.78 -4.47
N ASP A 295 15.82 11.49 -5.58
CA ASP A 295 16.88 11.31 -6.57
C ASP A 295 16.86 9.94 -7.25
N GLY A 296 15.68 9.42 -7.58
CA GLY A 296 15.53 8.26 -8.45
C GLY A 296 15.23 6.95 -7.75
N THR A 297 14.60 6.92 -6.57
CA THR A 297 14.02 5.67 -6.04
C THR A 297 12.64 5.39 -6.65
N LEU A 298 12.04 4.25 -6.31
CA LEU A 298 10.74 3.84 -6.86
C LEU A 298 9.64 3.92 -5.82
N LEU A 299 8.47 4.41 -6.25
CA LEU A 299 7.23 4.42 -5.49
C LEU A 299 6.19 3.59 -6.24
N PHE A 300 5.61 2.61 -5.56
CA PHE A 300 4.52 1.78 -6.08
C PHE A 300 3.21 2.15 -5.37
N ALA A 301 2.28 2.79 -6.08
CA ALA A 301 0.95 3.11 -5.56
C ALA A 301 -0.07 2.09 -6.05
N TYR A 302 -0.61 1.30 -5.13
CA TYR A 302 -1.49 0.17 -5.40
C TYR A 302 -2.96 0.50 -5.12
N TYR A 303 -3.83 0.02 -6.00
CA TYR A 303 -5.25 -0.23 -5.75
C TYR A 303 -5.68 -1.39 -6.66
N PRO A 304 -6.60 -2.29 -6.23
CA PRO A 304 -7.09 -3.39 -7.05
C PRO A 304 -7.97 -2.89 -8.21
N GLN A 305 -7.35 -2.30 -9.23
CA GLN A 305 -8.00 -1.81 -10.43
C GLN A 305 -7.73 -2.77 -11.60
N PRO A 306 -8.71 -3.59 -12.03
CA PRO A 306 -8.49 -4.61 -13.05
C PRO A 306 -7.92 -4.09 -14.37
N SER A 307 -8.27 -2.87 -14.77
CA SER A 307 -7.77 -2.27 -16.00
C SER A 307 -6.27 -1.95 -15.93
N TRP A 308 -5.77 -1.53 -14.76
CA TRP A 308 -4.34 -1.28 -14.54
C TRP A 308 -3.59 -2.59 -14.35
N GLU A 309 -4.09 -3.49 -13.50
CA GLU A 309 -3.45 -4.77 -13.24
C GLU A 309 -3.25 -5.58 -14.52
N LYS A 310 -4.19 -5.52 -15.48
CA LYS A 310 -4.05 -6.22 -16.78
C LYS A 310 -3.10 -5.54 -17.77
N LYS A 311 -2.93 -4.21 -17.68
CA LYS A 311 -2.20 -3.42 -18.69
C LYS A 311 -0.82 -2.95 -18.21
N SER A 312 -0.52 -3.06 -16.93
CA SER A 312 0.73 -2.59 -16.35
C SER A 312 1.93 -3.31 -16.94
N THR A 313 2.83 -2.54 -17.56
CA THR A 313 4.08 -3.09 -18.12
C THR A 313 4.99 -3.62 -17.01
N TYR A 314 4.99 -2.97 -15.85
CA TYR A 314 5.84 -3.35 -14.71
C TYR A 314 5.27 -4.52 -13.90
N LEU A 315 4.01 -4.92 -14.09
CA LEU A 315 3.47 -6.16 -13.54
C LEU A 315 3.64 -7.35 -14.50
N HIS A 316 3.88 -7.11 -15.80
CA HIS A 316 3.89 -8.16 -16.83
C HIS A 316 5.21 -8.28 -17.59
N CYS A 317 6.30 -7.71 -17.09
CA CYS A 317 7.61 -7.83 -17.73
C CYS A 317 8.16 -9.28 -17.68
N SER A 318 9.17 -9.56 -18.52
CA SER A 318 9.81 -10.87 -18.66
C SER A 318 10.78 -11.25 -17.52
N VAL A 319 10.94 -10.40 -16.49
CA VAL A 319 11.80 -10.72 -15.35
C VAL A 319 11.24 -11.93 -14.59
N THR A 320 12.10 -12.93 -14.41
CA THR A 320 11.81 -14.13 -13.60
C THR A 320 12.19 -13.87 -12.15
N LEU A 321 11.30 -14.22 -11.21
CA LEU A 321 11.56 -14.16 -9.78
C LEU A 321 12.04 -15.52 -9.25
N PRO A 322 12.87 -15.59 -8.20
CA PRO A 322 13.34 -14.48 -7.36
C PRO A 322 14.40 -13.62 -8.05
N TRP A 323 14.19 -12.31 -8.05
CA TRP A 323 15.16 -11.33 -8.51
C TRP A 323 16.05 -10.88 -7.34
N LYS A 324 17.34 -10.66 -7.59
CA LYS A 324 18.30 -10.28 -6.56
C LYS A 324 18.19 -8.78 -6.26
N TRP A 325 17.95 -8.45 -4.99
CA TRP A 325 17.88 -7.08 -4.47
C TRP A 325 18.54 -6.96 -3.11
#